data_AF-A0A8B8CI49-F1
#
_entry.id   AF-A0A8B8CI49-F1
#
_cell.length_a   1.000
_cell.length_b   1.000
_cell.length_c   1.000
_cell.angle_alpha   90.00
_cell.angle_beta   90.00
_cell.angle_gamma   90.00
#
_symmetry.space_group_name_H-M   'P 1'
#
loop_
_entity.id
_entity.type
_entity.pdbx_description
1 polymer ?
#
loop_
_entity_poly.entity_id
_entity_poly.type
_entity_poly.pdbx_seq_one_letter_code
_entity_poly.pdbx_strand_id
1 'polypeptide(L)'
;MNAHYHTLVQYLDTASTVEGVASDFLYGNSTPFPTPMDENDKVLNKLIKADDKLDPICLPLLQTLFRAIKELLTRMIPEHLPEGQFWNTSPAVREQTTSVMKHNKLPEFIFGQLDHLLSFRPNASVLANEAYLMYAFNKTSEWLRNLPPDEREKTIENSRKGGREIRKLFKDRLKEIENKRLEAQRKKQCELERLERDRIRKAEEMTNDVCYYGLWQSAEQLEEGMERISNEKELINALQAQLKFRKNVLKQKHKDSKIFNLSRKKPDGTIIS
;
A
#
# COMPACT_ATOMS: atom_id res chain seq x y z
N MET A 1 -36.93 15.21 -4.99
CA MET A 1 -36.13 13.98 -4.75
C MET A 1 -36.05 13.17 -6.05
N ASN A 2 -34.85 12.71 -6.44
CA ASN A 2 -34.66 12.03 -7.73
C ASN A 2 -35.09 10.55 -7.65
N ALA A 3 -36.15 10.16 -8.36
CA ALA A 3 -36.69 8.79 -8.31
C ALA A 3 -35.66 7.73 -8.69
N HIS A 4 -34.80 8.01 -9.68
CA HIS A 4 -33.77 7.08 -10.13
C HIS A 4 -32.70 6.79 -9.06
N TYR A 5 -32.39 7.77 -8.21
CA TYR A 5 -31.44 7.59 -7.12
C TYR A 5 -31.98 6.61 -6.07
N HIS A 6 -33.25 6.75 -5.68
CA HIS A 6 -33.87 5.82 -4.72
C HIS A 6 -33.99 4.41 -5.30
N THR A 7 -34.40 4.28 -6.56
CA THR A 7 -34.45 2.98 -7.25
C THR A 7 -33.08 2.30 -7.26
N LEU A 8 -32.01 3.04 -7.56
CA LEU A 8 -30.65 2.50 -7.59
C LEU A 8 -30.16 2.09 -6.20
N VAL A 9 -30.38 2.92 -5.16
CA VAL A 9 -29.96 2.60 -3.79
C VAL A 9 -30.70 1.39 -3.25
N GLN A 10 -32.02 1.29 -3.51
CA GLN A 10 -32.84 0.16 -3.11
C GLN A 10 -32.43 -1.12 -3.83
N TYR A 11 -32.13 -1.03 -5.13
CA TYR A 11 -31.60 -2.14 -5.91
C TYR A 11 -30.27 -2.66 -5.35
N LEU A 12 -29.31 -1.76 -5.10
CA LEU A 12 -28.00 -2.12 -4.57
C LEU A 12 -28.07 -2.72 -3.16
N ASP A 13 -29.01 -2.25 -2.33
CA ASP A 13 -29.25 -2.82 -1.01
C ASP A 13 -29.75 -4.26 -1.10
N THR A 14 -30.74 -4.49 -1.96
CA THR A 14 -31.32 -5.81 -2.19
C THR A 14 -30.28 -6.76 -2.82
N ALA A 15 -29.53 -6.28 -3.82
CA ALA A 15 -28.49 -7.06 -4.49
C ALA A 15 -27.27 -7.37 -3.60
N SER A 16 -27.02 -6.54 -2.57
CA SER A 16 -25.94 -6.80 -1.61
C SER A 16 -26.29 -7.84 -0.53
N THR A 17 -27.58 -8.09 -0.30
CA THR A 17 -28.09 -8.95 0.78
C THR A 17 -28.73 -10.24 0.27
N VAL A 18 -29.33 -10.22 -0.92
CA VAL A 18 -30.03 -11.35 -1.52
C VAL A 18 -29.19 -11.93 -2.66
N GLU A 19 -28.68 -13.16 -2.47
CA GLU A 19 -27.88 -13.87 -3.48
C GLU A 19 -28.60 -14.05 -4.82
N GLY A 20 -29.93 -14.26 -4.78
CA GLY A 20 -30.76 -14.37 -5.99
C GLY A 20 -30.67 -13.12 -6.88
N VAL A 21 -30.67 -11.92 -6.30
CA VAL A 21 -30.63 -10.68 -7.08
C VAL A 21 -29.22 -10.40 -7.63
N ALA A 22 -28.18 -10.77 -6.89
CA ALA A 22 -26.80 -10.66 -7.36
C ALA A 22 -26.50 -11.64 -8.51
N SER A 23 -27.01 -12.86 -8.41
CA SER A 23 -26.91 -13.86 -9.47
C SER A 23 -27.73 -13.48 -10.70
N ASP A 24 -28.95 -12.99 -10.52
CA ASP A 24 -29.76 -12.49 -11.63
C ASP A 24 -29.11 -11.29 -12.33
N PHE A 25 -28.38 -10.43 -11.61
CA PHE A 25 -27.57 -9.37 -12.23
C PHE A 25 -26.39 -9.93 -13.03
N LEU A 26 -25.69 -10.93 -12.49
CA LEU A 26 -24.56 -11.59 -13.17
C LEU A 26 -24.99 -12.19 -14.51
N TYR A 27 -26.19 -12.76 -14.55
CA TYR A 27 -26.81 -13.33 -15.76
C TYR A 27 -27.64 -12.33 -16.57
N GLY A 28 -27.59 -11.03 -16.25
CA GLY A 28 -28.29 -9.99 -17.01
C GLY A 28 -29.83 -10.04 -16.94
N ASN A 29 -30.40 -10.86 -16.06
CA ASN A 29 -31.84 -11.00 -15.83
C ASN A 29 -32.40 -9.88 -14.94
N SER A 30 -31.54 -9.25 -14.14
CA SER A 30 -31.91 -8.17 -13.23
C SER A 30 -31.03 -6.96 -13.45
N THR A 31 -31.65 -5.79 -13.62
CA THR A 31 -30.96 -4.51 -13.80
C THR A 31 -31.60 -3.43 -12.92
N PRO A 32 -30.83 -2.45 -12.43
CA PRO A 32 -31.36 -1.35 -11.62
C PRO A 32 -32.31 -0.42 -12.39
N PHE A 33 -32.25 -0.44 -13.72
CA PHE A 33 -33.07 0.39 -14.59
C PHE A 33 -33.65 -0.46 -15.75
N PRO A 34 -34.86 -0.14 -16.23
CA PRO A 34 -35.56 -0.91 -17.27
C PRO A 34 -35.01 -0.65 -18.69
N THR A 35 -33.69 -0.51 -18.82
CA THR A 35 -33.05 -0.25 -20.11
C THR A 35 -32.83 -1.58 -20.83
N PRO A 36 -33.31 -1.75 -22.07
CA PRO A 36 -33.08 -2.98 -22.83
C PRO A 36 -31.58 -3.14 -23.11
N MET A 37 -31.06 -4.36 -22.91
CA MET A 37 -29.69 -4.69 -23.29
C MET A 37 -29.57 -4.80 -24.82
N ASP A 38 -28.46 -4.33 -25.37
CA ASP A 38 -28.19 -4.46 -26.81
C ASP A 38 -27.83 -5.91 -27.15
N GLU A 39 -28.73 -6.58 -27.88
CA GLU A 39 -28.56 -7.97 -28.32
C GLU A 39 -27.34 -8.16 -29.23
N ASN A 40 -26.85 -7.10 -29.88
CA ASN A 40 -25.70 -7.16 -30.78
C ASN A 40 -24.34 -7.01 -30.09
N ASP A 41 -24.32 -6.72 -28.78
CA ASP A 41 -23.06 -6.55 -28.04
C ASP A 41 -22.42 -7.92 -27.74
N LYS A 42 -21.43 -8.28 -28.58
CA LYS A 42 -20.66 -9.52 -28.45
C LYS A 42 -19.84 -9.61 -27.16
N VAL A 43 -19.51 -8.48 -26.54
CA VAL A 43 -18.74 -8.44 -25.28
C VAL A 43 -19.68 -8.68 -24.11
N LEU A 44 -20.80 -7.95 -24.07
CA LEU A 44 -21.82 -8.11 -23.02
C LEU A 44 -22.38 -9.54 -23.00
N ASN A 45 -22.73 -10.08 -24.17
CA ASN A 45 -23.20 -11.47 -24.32
C ASN A 45 -22.17 -12.54 -23.91
N LYS A 46 -20.88 -12.20 -23.85
CA LYS A 46 -19.84 -13.09 -23.31
C LYS A 46 -19.72 -12.98 -21.79
N LEU A 47 -19.91 -11.79 -21.23
CA LEU A 47 -19.81 -11.54 -19.79
C LEU A 47 -20.99 -12.09 -18.98
N ILE A 48 -22.16 -12.21 -19.61
CA ILE A 48 -23.40 -12.69 -18.99
C ILE A 48 -23.52 -14.23 -18.97
N LYS A 49 -22.66 -14.94 -19.70
CA LYS A 49 -22.69 -16.41 -19.76
C LYS A 49 -22.19 -16.99 -18.44
N ALA A 50 -22.92 -17.98 -17.93
CA ALA A 50 -22.52 -18.73 -16.76
C ALA A 50 -21.16 -19.43 -16.95
N ASP A 51 -20.31 -19.31 -15.93
CA ASP A 51 -19.01 -19.96 -15.82
C ASP A 51 -18.86 -20.56 -14.42
N ASP A 52 -18.99 -21.89 -14.34
CA ASP A 52 -18.92 -22.66 -13.09
C ASP A 52 -17.63 -22.46 -12.28
N LYS A 53 -16.55 -21.94 -12.90
CA LYS A 53 -15.27 -21.68 -12.23
C LYS A 53 -15.15 -20.27 -11.67
N LEU A 54 -15.73 -19.29 -12.36
CA LEU A 54 -15.58 -17.87 -12.01
C LEU A 54 -16.76 -17.37 -11.18
N ASP A 55 -17.97 -17.86 -11.44
CA ASP A 55 -19.21 -17.39 -10.78
C ASP A 55 -19.18 -17.54 -9.24
N PRO A 56 -18.66 -18.64 -8.65
CA PRO A 56 -18.54 -18.76 -7.20
C PRO A 56 -17.60 -17.72 -6.56
N ILE A 57 -16.67 -17.17 -7.33
CA ILE A 57 -15.74 -16.11 -6.89
C ILE A 57 -16.35 -14.73 -7.14
N CYS A 58 -16.96 -14.54 -8.31
CA CYS A 58 -17.54 -13.28 -8.74
C CYS A 58 -18.75 -12.87 -7.89
N LEU A 59 -19.60 -13.80 -7.45
CA LEU A 59 -20.80 -13.51 -6.67
C LEU A 59 -20.51 -12.80 -5.33
N PRO A 60 -19.64 -13.31 -4.43
CA PRO A 60 -19.27 -12.60 -3.19
C PRO A 60 -18.59 -11.26 -3.44
N LEU A 61 -17.75 -11.17 -4.47
CA LEU A 61 -17.07 -9.93 -4.88
C LEU A 61 -18.10 -8.88 -5.31
N LEU A 62 -19.08 -9.28 -6.13
CA LEU A 62 -20.14 -8.41 -6.63
C LEU A 62 -21.02 -7.88 -5.49
N GLN A 63 -21.41 -8.73 -4.53
CA GLN A 63 -22.17 -8.30 -3.35
C GLN A 63 -21.40 -7.28 -2.51
N THR A 64 -20.11 -7.52 -2.32
CA THR A 64 -19.22 -6.58 -1.61
C THR A 64 -19.12 -5.24 -2.35
N LEU A 65 -19.01 -5.28 -3.67
CA LEU A 65 -19.00 -4.08 -4.51
C LEU A 65 -20.32 -3.32 -4.46
N PHE A 66 -21.46 -4.00 -4.51
CA PHE A 66 -22.77 -3.36 -4.39
C PHE A 66 -22.95 -2.64 -3.06
N ARG A 67 -22.49 -3.25 -1.97
CA ARG A 67 -22.47 -2.60 -0.66
C ARG A 67 -21.58 -1.35 -0.66
N ALA A 68 -20.36 -1.45 -1.17
CA ALA A 68 -19.43 -0.32 -1.22
C ALA A 68 -19.96 0.83 -2.09
N ILE A 69 -20.56 0.50 -3.24
CA ILE A 69 -21.18 1.48 -4.14
C ILE A 69 -22.39 2.13 -3.46
N LYS A 70 -23.26 1.35 -2.79
CA LYS A 70 -24.38 1.89 -2.01
C LYS A 70 -23.89 2.90 -0.97
N GLU A 71 -22.89 2.54 -0.17
CA GLU A 71 -22.33 3.42 0.87
C GLU A 71 -21.76 4.72 0.27
N LEU A 72 -21.05 4.61 -0.86
CA LEU A 72 -20.53 5.77 -1.58
C LEU A 72 -21.65 6.69 -2.09
N LEU A 73 -22.64 6.13 -2.79
CA LEU A 73 -23.76 6.88 -3.36
C LEU A 73 -24.61 7.53 -2.26
N THR A 74 -24.87 6.80 -1.17
CA THR A 74 -25.64 7.30 -0.02
C THR A 74 -24.94 8.47 0.68
N ARG A 75 -23.60 8.46 0.71
CA ARG A 75 -22.84 9.55 1.32
C ARG A 75 -22.71 10.76 0.41
N MET A 76 -22.42 10.57 -0.88
CA MET A 76 -22.03 11.66 -1.77
C MET A 76 -23.20 12.31 -2.50
N ILE A 77 -24.19 11.54 -2.93
CA ILE A 77 -25.24 12.04 -3.83
C ILE A 77 -26.25 12.97 -3.12
N PRO A 78 -26.69 12.73 -1.87
CA PRO A 78 -27.67 13.61 -1.23
C PRO A 78 -27.24 15.07 -1.15
N GLU A 79 -25.94 15.35 -0.99
CA GLU A 79 -25.41 16.72 -0.95
C GLU A 79 -25.58 17.46 -2.29
N HIS A 80 -25.71 16.72 -3.40
CA HIS A 80 -25.86 17.23 -4.76
C HIS A 80 -27.29 17.09 -5.33
N LEU A 81 -28.24 16.53 -4.58
CA LEU A 81 -29.65 16.42 -4.99
C LEU A 81 -30.46 17.66 -4.62
N PRO A 82 -31.67 17.86 -5.19
CA PRO A 82 -32.56 18.94 -4.76
C PRO A 82 -32.70 18.96 -3.23
N GLU A 83 -32.47 20.12 -2.61
CA GLU A 83 -32.36 20.37 -1.14
C GLU A 83 -30.99 20.09 -0.51
N GLY A 84 -30.04 19.53 -1.25
CA GLY A 84 -28.65 19.33 -0.82
C GLY A 84 -27.83 20.62 -0.78
N GLN A 85 -26.80 20.65 0.06
CA GLN A 85 -25.92 21.80 0.28
C GLN A 85 -25.29 22.35 -1.02
N PHE A 86 -25.03 21.49 -1.99
CA PHE A 86 -24.39 21.83 -3.26
C PHE A 86 -25.35 21.90 -4.45
N TRP A 87 -26.66 21.74 -4.24
CA TRP A 87 -27.66 21.84 -5.31
C TRP A 87 -27.86 23.28 -5.78
N ASN A 88 -28.01 24.21 -4.83
CA ASN A 88 -28.13 25.63 -5.13
C ASN A 88 -27.00 26.42 -4.46
N THR A 89 -25.79 26.29 -5.02
CA THR A 89 -24.60 26.99 -4.54
C THR A 89 -24.71 28.51 -4.72
N SER A 90 -24.11 29.26 -3.78
CA SER A 90 -24.04 30.72 -3.85
C SER A 90 -23.23 31.17 -5.07
N PRO A 91 -23.48 32.39 -5.61
CA PRO A 91 -22.75 32.93 -6.75
C PRO A 91 -21.23 32.95 -6.54
N ALA A 92 -20.77 33.20 -5.30
CA ALA A 92 -19.36 33.21 -4.95
C ALA A 92 -18.69 31.82 -5.08
N VAL A 93 -19.40 30.75 -4.69
CA VAL A 93 -18.90 29.37 -4.84
C VAL A 93 -18.87 28.96 -6.31
N ARG A 94 -19.84 29.42 -7.11
CA ARG A 94 -19.85 29.18 -8.56
C ARG A 94 -18.67 29.85 -9.26
N GLU A 95 -18.34 31.08 -8.87
CA GLU A 95 -17.18 31.79 -9.41
C GLU A 95 -15.88 31.06 -9.06
N GLN A 96 -15.69 30.65 -7.80
CA GLN A 96 -14.50 29.90 -7.37
C GLN A 96 -14.36 28.56 -8.10
N THR A 97 -15.47 27.84 -8.28
CA THR A 97 -15.47 26.52 -8.93
C THR A 97 -15.41 26.59 -10.46
N THR A 98 -15.64 27.75 -11.07
CA THR A 98 -15.52 27.94 -12.53
C THR A 98 -14.11 27.64 -13.05
N SER A 99 -13.10 27.86 -12.18
CA SER A 99 -11.70 27.58 -12.50
C SER A 99 -11.34 26.08 -12.49
N VAL A 100 -12.16 25.24 -11.86
CA VAL A 100 -11.91 23.81 -11.68
C VAL A 100 -12.51 23.01 -12.84
N MET A 101 -11.79 21.98 -13.32
CA MET A 101 -12.34 21.11 -14.36
C MET A 101 -13.56 20.33 -13.84
N LYS A 102 -14.61 20.27 -14.67
CA LYS A 102 -15.91 19.64 -14.35
C LYS A 102 -15.86 18.13 -14.13
N HIS A 103 -14.73 17.50 -14.44
CA HIS A 103 -14.56 16.05 -14.37
C HIS A 103 -13.35 15.72 -13.51
N ASN A 104 -13.39 14.61 -12.78
CA ASN A 104 -12.27 14.09 -12.00
C ASN A 104 -11.13 13.55 -12.88
N LYS A 105 -11.02 14.00 -14.14
CA LYS A 105 -9.99 13.62 -15.11
C LYS A 105 -8.71 14.47 -14.97
N LEU A 106 -8.71 15.45 -14.06
CA LEU A 106 -7.58 16.37 -13.89
C LEU A 106 -6.30 15.61 -13.52
N PRO A 107 -6.30 14.70 -12.53
CA PRO A 107 -5.09 13.95 -12.21
C PRO A 107 -4.60 13.09 -13.38
N GLU A 108 -5.48 12.34 -14.03
CA GLU A 108 -5.13 11.46 -15.15
C GLU A 108 -4.59 12.25 -16.34
N PHE A 109 -5.19 13.41 -16.63
CA PHE A 109 -4.73 14.28 -17.69
C PHE A 109 -3.37 14.94 -17.36
N ILE A 110 -3.16 15.39 -16.11
CA ILE A 110 -1.85 15.88 -15.63
C ILE A 110 -0.80 14.78 -15.79
N PHE A 111 -1.08 13.56 -15.34
CA PHE A 111 -0.15 12.44 -15.45
C PHE A 111 0.13 12.05 -16.90
N GLY A 112 -0.89 11.96 -17.74
CA GLY A 112 -0.72 11.67 -19.17
C GLY A 112 0.11 12.74 -19.88
N GLN A 113 -0.11 14.02 -19.56
CA GLN A 113 0.68 15.11 -20.13
C GLN A 113 2.12 15.12 -19.61
N LEU A 114 2.34 14.81 -18.33
CA LEU A 114 3.68 14.67 -17.75
C LEU A 114 4.43 13.50 -18.40
N ASP A 115 3.78 12.35 -18.57
CA ASP A 115 4.35 11.17 -19.21
C ASP A 115 4.76 11.45 -20.66
N HIS A 116 3.90 12.14 -21.40
CA HIS A 116 4.22 12.63 -22.74
C HIS A 116 5.44 13.58 -22.73
N LEU A 117 5.52 14.52 -21.78
CA LEU A 117 6.65 15.44 -21.67
C LEU A 117 7.96 14.73 -21.32
N LEU A 118 7.92 13.73 -20.44
CA LEU A 118 9.09 12.92 -20.11
C LEU A 118 9.58 12.11 -21.30
N SER A 119 8.66 11.57 -22.10
CA SER A 119 8.98 10.83 -23.33
C SER A 119 9.51 11.73 -24.46
N PHE A 120 8.88 12.89 -24.66
CA PHE A 120 9.24 13.83 -25.73
C PHE A 120 10.49 14.66 -25.40
N ARG A 121 10.74 14.94 -24.11
CA ARG A 121 11.88 15.74 -23.63
C ARG A 121 12.63 15.02 -22.51
N PRO A 122 13.32 13.91 -22.80
CA PRO A 122 14.00 13.12 -21.78
C PRO A 122 15.15 13.88 -21.09
N ASN A 123 15.75 14.85 -21.79
CA ASN A 123 16.83 15.68 -21.25
C ASN A 123 16.33 16.91 -20.47
N ALA A 124 15.02 17.17 -20.42
CA ALA A 124 14.48 18.27 -19.64
C ALA A 124 14.43 17.90 -18.16
N SER A 125 14.72 18.86 -17.29
CA SER A 125 14.59 18.63 -15.85
C SER A 125 13.12 18.51 -15.45
N VAL A 126 12.85 17.74 -14.38
CA VAL A 126 11.50 17.60 -13.81
C VAL A 126 10.91 18.98 -13.48
N LEU A 127 11.72 19.89 -12.93
CA LEU A 127 11.33 21.27 -12.64
C LEU A 127 10.88 22.04 -13.90
N ALA A 128 11.52 21.81 -15.04
CA ALA A 128 11.13 22.46 -16.30
C ALA A 128 9.83 21.88 -16.85
N ASN A 129 9.65 20.56 -16.76
CA ASN A 129 8.41 19.90 -17.19
C ASN A 129 7.22 20.31 -16.30
N GLU A 130 7.42 20.40 -14.99
CA GLU A 130 6.43 20.91 -14.03
C GLU A 130 6.05 22.36 -14.35
N ALA A 131 7.03 23.23 -14.57
CA ALA A 131 6.77 24.63 -14.94
C ALA A 131 5.95 24.73 -16.23
N TYR A 132 6.26 23.91 -17.23
CA TYR A 132 5.50 23.87 -18.49
C TYR A 132 4.05 23.41 -18.26
N LEU A 133 3.87 22.38 -17.44
CA LEU A 133 2.55 21.87 -17.08
C LEU A 133 1.72 22.96 -16.39
N MET A 134 2.26 23.56 -15.34
CA MET A 134 1.58 24.64 -14.61
C MET A 134 1.27 25.84 -15.51
N TYR A 135 2.19 26.21 -16.40
CA TYR A 135 1.98 27.31 -17.34
C TYR A 135 0.80 27.06 -18.29
N ALA A 136 0.65 25.81 -18.76
CA ALA A 136 -0.46 25.41 -19.61
C ALA A 136 -1.79 25.33 -18.83
N PHE A 137 -1.79 24.66 -17.68
CA PHE A 137 -3.01 24.44 -16.88
C PHE A 137 -3.58 25.71 -16.26
N ASN A 138 -2.71 26.60 -15.77
CA ASN A 138 -3.14 27.85 -15.16
C ASN A 138 -3.51 28.92 -16.20
N LYS A 139 -3.52 28.57 -17.50
CA LYS A 139 -3.76 29.49 -18.62
C LYS A 139 -2.90 30.75 -18.54
N THR A 140 -1.66 30.60 -18.06
CA THR A 140 -0.77 31.73 -17.80
C THR A 140 -0.46 32.51 -19.09
N SER A 141 -0.47 31.84 -20.24
CA SER A 141 -0.30 32.48 -21.55
C SER A 141 -1.46 33.43 -21.90
N GLU A 142 -2.71 33.03 -21.65
CA GLU A 142 -3.90 33.84 -21.88
C GLU A 142 -3.93 35.01 -20.90
N TRP A 143 -3.65 34.74 -19.62
CA TRP A 143 -3.52 35.78 -18.59
C TRP A 143 -2.45 36.82 -18.96
N LEU A 144 -1.24 36.40 -19.35
CA LEU A 144 -0.17 37.31 -19.76
C LEU A 144 -0.53 38.15 -21.00
N ARG A 145 -1.34 37.63 -21.92
CA ARG A 145 -1.77 38.38 -23.12
C ARG A 145 -2.75 39.49 -22.77
N ASN A 146 -3.56 39.29 -21.73
CA ASN A 146 -4.57 40.25 -21.28
C ASN A 146 -4.00 41.35 -20.36
N LEU A 147 -2.76 41.23 -19.91
CA LEU A 147 -2.11 42.25 -19.09
C LEU A 147 -1.61 43.44 -19.93
N PRO A 148 -1.57 44.67 -19.36
CA PRO A 148 -0.89 45.80 -19.96
C PRO A 148 0.58 45.49 -20.28
N PRO A 149 1.15 46.04 -21.37
CA PRO A 149 2.53 45.75 -21.78
C PRO A 149 3.57 45.97 -20.67
N ASP A 150 3.43 47.04 -19.89
CA ASP A 150 4.38 47.42 -18.83
C ASP A 150 4.33 46.44 -17.64
N GLU A 151 3.13 46.03 -17.23
CA GLU A 151 2.94 45.07 -16.15
C GLU A 151 3.38 43.66 -16.56
N ARG A 152 3.16 43.30 -17.82
CA ARG A 152 3.61 42.03 -18.40
C ARG A 152 5.13 41.93 -18.37
N GLU A 153 5.85 42.96 -18.83
CA GLU A 153 7.32 42.95 -18.83
C GLU A 153 7.86 42.90 -17.40
N LYS A 154 7.29 43.69 -16.48
CA LYS A 154 7.65 43.65 -15.05
C LYS A 154 7.47 42.26 -14.45
N THR A 155 6.38 41.58 -14.79
CA THR A 155 6.07 40.22 -14.29
C THR A 155 7.04 39.18 -14.85
N ILE A 156 7.39 39.26 -16.14
CA ILE A 156 8.37 38.38 -16.77
C ILE A 156 9.76 38.59 -16.15
N GLU A 157 10.15 39.85 -15.91
CA GLU A 157 11.45 40.17 -15.32
C GLU A 157 11.55 39.69 -13.86
N ASN A 158 10.48 39.85 -13.07
CA ASN A 158 10.40 39.28 -11.73
C ASN A 158 10.51 37.75 -11.75
N SER A 159 9.85 37.09 -12.72
CA SER A 159 9.92 35.64 -12.88
C SER A 159 11.33 35.17 -13.25
N ARG A 160 12.06 35.91 -14.09
CA ARG A 160 13.46 35.62 -14.44
C ARG A 160 14.38 35.71 -13.23
N LYS A 161 14.20 36.73 -12.38
CA LYS A 161 14.96 36.90 -11.13
C LYS A 161 14.68 35.77 -10.15
N GLY A 162 13.40 35.50 -9.85
CA GLY A 162 12.99 34.42 -8.95
C GLY A 162 13.40 33.03 -9.43
N GLY A 163 13.45 32.80 -10.75
CA GLY A 163 13.84 31.52 -11.32
C GLY A 163 15.26 31.07 -10.94
N ARG A 164 16.19 32.00 -10.66
CA ARG A 164 17.54 31.65 -10.18
C ARG A 164 17.50 31.07 -8.77
N GLU A 165 16.72 31.68 -7.88
CA GLU A 165 16.56 31.24 -6.50
C GLU A 165 15.88 29.88 -6.43
N ILE A 166 14.82 29.66 -7.23
CA ILE A 166 14.12 28.38 -7.31
C ILE A 166 15.06 27.26 -7.76
N ARG A 167 15.89 27.49 -8.78
CA ARG A 167 16.88 26.49 -9.24
C ARG A 167 17.92 26.17 -8.17
N LYS A 168 18.36 27.18 -7.40
CA LYS A 168 19.28 26.99 -6.27
C LYS A 168 18.63 26.12 -5.19
N LEU A 169 17.41 26.49 -4.77
CA LEU A 169 16.64 25.75 -3.77
C LEU A 169 16.40 24.29 -4.19
N PHE A 170 16.07 24.07 -5.47
CA PHE A 170 15.89 22.72 -6.02
C PHE A 170 17.17 21.89 -5.94
N LYS A 171 18.32 22.48 -6.29
CA LYS A 171 19.63 21.80 -6.19
C LYS A 171 20.00 21.47 -4.75
N ASP A 172 19.74 22.39 -3.82
CA ASP A 172 20.03 22.18 -2.40
C ASP A 172 19.12 21.09 -1.82
N ARG A 173 17.85 21.06 -2.20
CA ARG A 173 16.91 19.99 -1.82
C ARG A 173 17.32 18.63 -2.38
N LEU A 174 17.81 18.56 -3.61
CA LEU A 174 18.32 17.31 -4.18
C LEU A 174 19.51 16.76 -3.38
N LYS A 175 20.46 17.62 -3.00
CA LYS A 175 21.58 17.23 -2.14
C LYS A 175 21.12 16.74 -0.76
N GLU A 176 20.13 17.40 -0.18
CA GLU A 176 19.57 16.98 1.11
C GLU A 176 18.94 15.59 1.02
N ILE A 177 18.17 15.33 -0.05
CA ILE A 177 17.56 14.02 -0.30
C ILE A 177 18.65 12.95 -0.48
N GLU A 178 19.71 13.25 -1.23
CA GLU A 178 20.83 12.34 -1.43
C GLU A 178 21.56 12.02 -0.11
N ASN A 179 21.85 13.03 0.70
CA ASN A 179 22.46 12.85 2.01
C ASN A 179 21.59 11.99 2.94
N LYS A 180 20.27 12.24 2.97
CA LYS A 180 19.32 11.43 3.74
C LYS A 180 19.30 9.96 3.28
N ARG A 181 19.38 9.70 1.98
CA ARG A 181 19.47 8.34 1.43
C ARG A 181 20.76 7.65 1.86
N LEU A 182 21.89 8.36 1.78
CA LEU A 182 23.19 7.84 2.20
C LEU A 182 23.22 7.52 3.70
N GLU A 183 22.69 8.41 4.54
CA GLU A 183 22.57 8.19 5.99
C GLU A 183 21.68 6.98 6.31
N ALA A 184 20.54 6.85 5.63
CA ALA A 184 19.65 5.70 5.81
C ALA A 184 20.34 4.39 5.41
N GLN A 185 21.13 4.39 4.34
CA GLN A 185 21.90 3.23 3.91
C GLN A 185 22.99 2.88 4.92
N ARG A 186 23.73 3.86 5.43
CA ARG A 186 24.75 3.67 6.48
C ARG A 186 24.15 3.11 7.76
N LYS A 187 23.01 3.65 8.21
CA LYS A 187 22.29 3.12 9.38
C LYS A 187 21.90 1.66 9.19
N LYS A 188 21.36 1.29 8.02
CA LYS A 188 21.04 -0.10 7.71
C LYS A 188 22.28 -1.00 7.75
N GLN A 189 23.41 -0.53 7.22
CA GLN A 189 24.66 -1.28 7.24
C GLN A 189 25.18 -1.47 8.68
N CYS A 190 25.23 -0.41 9.49
CA CYS A 190 25.63 -0.51 10.90
C CYS A 190 24.73 -1.45 11.70
N GLU A 191 23.42 -1.43 11.47
CA GLU A 191 22.48 -2.35 12.13
C GLU A 191 22.74 -3.80 11.69
N LEU A 192 23.02 -4.04 10.40
CA LEU A 192 23.34 -5.37 9.88
C LEU A 192 24.65 -5.90 10.50
N GLU A 193 25.70 -5.07 10.54
CA GLU A 193 26.98 -5.40 11.17
C GLU A 193 26.84 -5.63 12.68
N ARG A 194 25.96 -4.89 13.37
CA ARG A 194 25.67 -5.13 14.78
C ARG A 194 24.97 -6.47 14.97
N LEU A 195 23.95 -6.77 14.17
CA LEU A 195 23.24 -8.05 14.21
C LEU A 195 24.16 -9.22 13.91
N GLU A 196 25.09 -9.06 12.97
CA GLU A 196 26.08 -10.08 12.63
C GLU A 196 27.08 -10.29 13.76
N ARG A 197 27.62 -9.21 14.34
CA ARG A 197 28.46 -9.31 15.55
C ARG A 197 27.75 -9.96 16.72
N ASP A 198 26.50 -9.60 16.98
CA ASP A 198 25.69 -10.22 18.04
C ASP A 198 25.40 -11.70 17.76
N ARG A 199 25.23 -12.10 16.49
CA ARG A 199 25.10 -13.50 16.10
C ARG A 199 26.39 -14.28 16.33
N ILE A 200 27.53 -13.73 15.94
CA ILE A 200 28.85 -14.35 16.15
C ILE A 200 29.12 -14.48 17.64
N ARG A 201 28.94 -13.41 18.43
CA ARG A 201 29.12 -13.44 19.90
C ARG A 201 28.26 -14.52 20.55
N LYS A 202 26.97 -14.61 20.20
CA LYS A 202 26.08 -15.66 20.73
C LYS A 202 26.53 -17.06 20.33
N ALA A 203 27.03 -17.24 19.10
CA ALA A 203 27.57 -18.53 18.66
C ALA A 203 28.85 -18.91 19.41
N GLU A 204 29.73 -17.94 19.68
CA GLU A 204 30.94 -18.13 20.50
C GLU A 204 30.58 -18.49 21.94
N GLU A 205 29.65 -17.78 22.58
CA GLU A 205 29.13 -18.11 23.91
C GLU A 205 28.60 -19.56 23.96
N MET A 206 27.73 -19.93 23.02
CA MET A 206 27.20 -21.30 22.92
C MET A 206 28.28 -22.35 22.67
N THR A 207 29.36 -22.01 21.97
CA THR A 207 30.48 -22.92 21.71
C THR A 207 31.35 -23.08 22.96
N ASN A 208 31.61 -21.99 23.69
CA ASN A 208 32.36 -22.01 24.93
C ASN A 208 31.63 -22.82 26.02
N ASP A 209 30.31 -22.67 26.13
CA ASP A 209 29.49 -23.46 27.06
C ASP A 209 29.64 -24.97 26.77
N VAL A 210 29.58 -25.38 25.50
CA VAL A 210 29.74 -26.79 25.11
C VAL A 210 31.19 -27.27 25.24
N CYS A 211 32.20 -26.42 25.02
CA CYS A 211 33.60 -26.75 25.33
C CYS A 211 33.81 -27.00 26.82
N TYR A 212 33.14 -26.25 27.70
CA TYR A 212 33.24 -26.42 29.15
C TYR A 212 32.61 -27.74 29.62
N TYR A 213 31.41 -28.08 29.16
CA TYR A 213 30.71 -29.31 29.55
C TYR A 213 31.13 -30.56 28.75
N GLY A 214 31.79 -30.37 27.61
CA GLY A 214 32.13 -31.42 26.64
C GLY A 214 30.96 -31.70 25.68
N LEU A 215 31.27 -31.96 24.41
CA LEU A 215 30.24 -32.30 23.40
C LEU A 215 29.90 -33.79 23.48
N TRP A 216 28.70 -34.11 23.96
CA TRP A 216 28.22 -35.49 24.00
C TRP A 216 27.66 -35.88 22.64
N GLN A 217 28.17 -36.94 22.03
CA GLN A 217 27.76 -37.38 20.70
C GLN A 217 27.05 -38.74 20.71
N SER A 218 27.41 -39.64 21.63
CA SER A 218 26.78 -40.94 21.83
C SER A 218 25.88 -40.98 23.07
N ALA A 219 25.01 -41.99 23.16
CA ALA A 219 24.17 -42.22 24.35
C ALA A 219 25.03 -42.54 25.59
N GLU A 220 26.10 -43.29 25.42
CA GLU A 220 27.07 -43.63 26.47
C GLU A 220 27.75 -42.37 27.05
N GLN A 221 28.19 -41.44 26.19
CA GLN A 221 28.78 -40.17 26.62
C GLN A 221 27.78 -39.25 27.34
N LEU A 222 26.49 -39.38 27.02
CA LEU A 222 25.43 -38.63 27.68
C LEU A 222 25.19 -39.19 29.09
N GLU A 223 25.13 -40.52 29.24
CA GLU A 223 25.00 -41.17 30.55
C GLU A 223 26.21 -40.88 31.44
N GLU A 224 27.44 -41.03 30.94
CA GLU A 224 28.66 -40.65 31.66
C GLU A 224 28.70 -39.16 32.04
N GLY A 225 28.26 -38.29 31.13
CA GLY A 225 28.18 -36.85 31.37
C GLY A 225 27.14 -36.47 32.44
N MET A 226 26.02 -37.19 32.50
CA MET A 226 24.99 -37.01 33.52
C MET A 226 25.43 -37.53 34.89
N GLU A 227 26.17 -38.65 34.94
CA GLU A 227 26.72 -39.19 36.20
C GLU A 227 27.84 -38.31 36.77
N ARG A 228 28.59 -37.62 35.90
CA ARG A 228 29.70 -36.74 36.30
C ARG A 228 29.25 -35.45 36.98
N ILE A 229 28.05 -34.95 36.70
CA ILE A 229 27.54 -33.68 37.23
C ILE A 229 26.54 -33.95 38.36
N SER A 230 26.99 -33.85 39.61
CA SER A 230 26.16 -34.15 40.78
C SER A 230 25.15 -33.06 41.14
N ASN A 231 25.31 -31.84 40.61
CA ASN A 231 24.42 -30.70 40.90
C ASN A 231 23.31 -30.59 39.84
N GLU A 232 22.06 -30.73 40.26
CA GLU A 232 20.87 -30.72 39.40
C GLU A 232 20.75 -29.43 38.57
N LYS A 233 21.12 -28.27 39.13
CA LYS A 233 21.09 -26.99 38.39
C LYS A 233 22.14 -26.94 37.27
N GLU A 234 23.33 -27.48 37.51
CA GLU A 234 24.39 -27.54 36.50
C GLU A 234 24.09 -28.57 35.43
N LEU A 235 23.47 -29.69 35.80
CA LEU A 235 23.01 -30.72 34.87
C LEU A 235 21.99 -30.16 33.87
N ILE A 236 21.01 -29.40 34.37
CA ILE A 236 20.03 -28.70 33.53
C ILE A 236 20.78 -27.76 32.58
N ASN A 237 21.68 -26.92 33.07
CA ASN A 237 22.44 -25.96 32.25
C ASN A 237 23.28 -26.66 31.18
N ALA A 238 23.95 -27.77 31.50
CA ALA A 238 24.71 -28.58 30.54
C ALA A 238 23.81 -29.12 29.43
N LEU A 239 22.65 -29.69 29.78
CA LEU A 239 21.66 -30.17 28.79
C LEU A 239 21.10 -29.02 27.93
N GLN A 240 20.83 -27.84 28.52
CA GLN A 240 20.41 -26.67 27.76
C GLN A 240 21.49 -26.22 26.77
N ALA A 241 22.76 -26.23 27.17
CA ALA A 241 23.89 -25.88 26.31
C ALA A 241 24.02 -26.84 25.12
N GLN A 242 23.91 -28.16 25.36
CA GLN A 242 23.91 -29.18 24.29
C GLN A 242 22.78 -28.95 23.28
N LEU A 243 21.55 -28.69 23.76
CA LEU A 243 20.39 -28.45 22.89
C LEU A 243 20.50 -27.14 22.10
N LYS A 244 20.96 -26.06 22.73
CA LYS A 244 21.16 -24.76 22.07
C LYS A 244 22.24 -24.83 20.99
N PHE A 245 23.36 -25.50 21.28
CA PHE A 245 24.46 -25.68 20.34
C PHE A 245 24.08 -26.53 19.12
N ARG A 246 23.40 -27.67 19.34
CA ARG A 246 22.92 -28.53 18.23
C ARG A 246 21.91 -27.81 17.32
N LYS A 247 21.06 -26.97 17.89
CA LYS A 247 20.07 -26.18 17.14
C LYS A 247 20.70 -25.02 16.37
N ASN A 248 21.52 -24.20 17.04
CA ASN A 248 21.94 -22.90 16.51
C ASN A 248 23.30 -22.96 15.79
N VAL A 249 24.23 -23.79 16.26
CA VAL A 249 25.59 -23.92 15.69
C VAL A 249 25.64 -25.06 14.68
N LEU A 250 25.24 -26.28 15.07
CA LEU A 250 25.25 -27.46 14.18
C LEU A 250 24.06 -27.50 13.20
N LYS A 251 23.05 -26.64 13.39
CA LYS A 251 21.85 -26.54 12.54
C LYS A 251 21.17 -27.89 12.25
N GLN A 252 21.14 -28.76 13.26
CA GLN A 252 20.60 -30.11 13.10
C GLN A 252 19.09 -30.05 12.85
N LYS A 253 18.62 -30.60 11.72
CA LYS A 253 17.20 -30.64 11.37
C LYS A 253 16.58 -31.93 11.93
N HIS A 254 15.56 -31.78 12.78
CA HIS A 254 14.77 -32.89 13.31
C HIS A 254 13.32 -32.81 12.78
N LYS A 255 12.64 -33.96 12.63
CA LYS A 255 11.25 -34.03 12.15
C LYS A 255 10.31 -33.20 13.03
N ASP A 256 10.53 -33.22 14.34
CA ASP A 256 9.87 -32.35 15.32
C ASP A 256 10.76 -31.18 15.76
N SER A 257 10.47 -29.97 15.25
CA SER A 257 11.17 -28.74 15.66
C SER A 257 10.97 -28.38 17.15
N LYS A 258 10.00 -29.01 17.82
CA LYS A 258 9.68 -28.77 19.24
C LYS A 258 10.72 -29.36 20.19
N ILE A 259 11.56 -30.29 19.73
CA ILE A 259 12.57 -30.96 20.57
C ILE A 259 13.68 -30.01 21.04
N PHE A 260 13.99 -28.99 20.24
CA PHE A 260 15.01 -27.98 20.59
C PHE A 260 14.41 -26.73 21.27
N ASN A 261 13.15 -26.77 21.69
CA ASN A 261 12.51 -25.67 22.42
C ASN A 261 12.47 -26.05 23.90
N LEU A 262 13.27 -25.33 24.69
CA LEU A 262 13.37 -25.51 26.14
C LEU A 262 12.10 -25.09 26.89
N SER A 263 11.18 -24.38 26.24
CA SER A 263 9.88 -24.02 26.81
C SER A 263 8.75 -24.83 26.18
N ARG A 264 7.98 -25.53 27.02
CA ARG A 264 6.66 -26.07 26.67
C ARG A 264 5.60 -25.03 27.05
N LYS A 265 4.84 -24.53 26.07
CA LYS A 265 3.56 -23.86 26.35
C LYS A 265 2.56 -24.94 26.75
N LYS A 266 1.99 -24.82 27.95
CA LYS A 266 0.79 -25.57 28.34
C LYS A 266 -0.39 -25.16 27.44
N PRO A 267 -1.42 -26.01 27.28
CA PRO A 267 -2.65 -25.63 26.57
C PRO A 267 -3.34 -24.38 27.16
N ASP A 268 -3.08 -24.04 28.43
CA ASP A 268 -3.54 -22.81 29.10
C ASP A 268 -2.64 -21.57 28.89
N GLY A 269 -1.65 -21.63 27.99
CA GLY A 269 -0.83 -20.47 27.63
C GLY A 269 0.30 -20.12 28.61
N THR A 270 0.43 -20.80 29.75
CA THR A 270 1.54 -20.59 30.69
C THR A 270 2.84 -21.23 30.17
N ILE A 271 3.93 -20.47 30.26
CA ILE A 271 5.29 -20.88 29.86
C ILE A 271 5.98 -21.45 31.09
N ILE A 272 6.42 -22.70 31.04
CA ILE A 272 7.35 -23.26 32.03
C ILE A 272 8.76 -23.10 31.45
N SER A 273 9.60 -22.37 32.17
CA SER A 273 11.06 -22.27 31.96
C SER A 273 11.77 -23.51 32.45
#